data_AF-A0A1A9T2Y2-F1
#
_entry.id   AF-A0A1A9T2Y2-F1
#
_cell.length_a   1.000
_cell.length_b   1.000
_cell.length_c   1.000
_cell.angle_alpha   90.00
_cell.angle_beta   90.00
_cell.angle_gamma   90.00
#
_symmetry.space_group_name_H-M   'P 1'
#
loop_
_entity.id
_entity.type
_entity.pdbx_description
1 polymer ?
#
loop_
_entity_poly.entity_id
_entity_poly.type
_entity_poly.pdbx_seq_one_letter_code
_entity_poly.pdbx_strand_id
1 'polypeptide(L)'
;MKILITIILVATALNSYAADGYISGVGVESCGDILAAVNNHDIDEERLESWTQGYFSGANIAYGLRSKSGDVNTGSTVLPSRLMALVKQKCEAKIDYAYAKAVDEVYFELRVAGQ
;
A
#
# COMPACT_ATOMS: atom_id res chain seq x y z
N MET A 1 -50.47 33.56 -12.91
CA MET A 1 -49.99 32.15 -12.82
C MET A 1 -48.47 32.18 -12.71
N LYS A 2 -47.90 31.80 -11.56
CA LYS A 2 -46.44 31.70 -11.37
C LYS A 2 -46.07 30.22 -11.40
N ILE A 3 -45.24 29.84 -12.36
CA ILE A 3 -44.72 28.48 -12.51
C ILE A 3 -43.59 28.32 -11.48
N LEU A 4 -43.78 27.40 -10.52
CA LEU A 4 -42.76 27.02 -9.55
C LEU A 4 -41.85 25.99 -10.22
N ILE A 5 -40.58 26.34 -10.46
CA ILE A 5 -39.56 25.41 -10.96
C ILE A 5 -38.87 24.80 -9.75
N THR A 6 -39.16 23.54 -9.45
CA THR A 6 -38.49 22.78 -8.40
C THR A 6 -37.16 22.27 -8.94
N ILE A 7 -36.05 22.86 -8.50
CA ILE A 7 -34.69 22.39 -8.81
C ILE A 7 -34.41 21.19 -7.91
N ILE A 8 -34.38 19.99 -8.50
CA ILE A 8 -33.93 18.77 -7.82
C ILE A 8 -32.40 18.83 -7.79
N LEU A 9 -31.85 19.27 -6.67
CA LEU A 9 -30.41 19.24 -6.40
C LEU A 9 -30.04 17.78 -6.12
N VAL A 10 -29.53 17.06 -7.12
CA VAL A 10 -28.92 15.75 -6.92
C VAL A 10 -27.61 15.99 -6.18
N ALA A 11 -27.63 15.78 -4.87
CA ALA A 11 -26.42 15.72 -4.06
C ALA A 11 -25.67 14.41 -4.41
N THR A 12 -24.90 14.43 -5.49
CA THR A 12 -23.80 13.48 -5.65
C THR A 12 -22.78 13.80 -4.56
N ALA A 13 -22.90 13.13 -3.42
CA ALA A 13 -21.86 13.11 -2.41
C ALA A 13 -20.59 12.61 -3.10
N LEU A 14 -19.68 13.55 -3.38
CA LEU A 14 -18.32 13.28 -3.79
C LEU A 14 -17.61 12.61 -2.60
N ASN A 15 -17.75 11.29 -2.48
CA ASN A 15 -16.98 10.48 -1.53
C ASN A 15 -15.54 10.26 -2.00
N SER A 16 -14.92 11.26 -2.62
CA SER A 16 -13.56 11.16 -3.16
C SER A 16 -12.47 11.48 -2.12
N TYR A 17 -12.83 11.73 -0.86
CA TYR A 17 -11.87 12.19 0.16
C TYR A 17 -11.57 11.20 1.29
N ALA A 18 -12.19 10.01 1.32
CA ALA A 18 -11.83 8.98 2.29
C ALA A 18 -10.67 8.08 1.83
N ALA A 19 -10.49 7.90 0.52
CA ALA A 19 -9.50 6.98 -0.04
C ALA A 19 -8.05 7.52 0.05
N ASP A 20 -7.85 8.84 0.09
CA ASP A 20 -6.53 9.45 0.25
C ASP A 20 -6.01 9.34 1.69
N GLY A 21 -6.88 9.54 2.68
CA GLY A 21 -6.53 9.43 4.10
C GLY A 21 -6.12 8.01 4.50
N TYR A 22 -6.89 7.01 4.05
CA TYR A 22 -6.65 5.60 4.39
C TYR A 22 -5.27 5.13 3.90
N ILE A 23 -4.85 5.53 2.69
CA ILE A 23 -3.53 5.15 2.14
C ILE A 23 -2.38 5.87 2.83
N SER A 24 -2.56 7.10 3.30
CA SER A 24 -1.56 7.79 4.14
C SER A 24 -1.38 7.13 5.51
N GLY A 25 -2.36 6.35 5.98
CA GLY A 25 -2.34 5.59 7.23
C GLY A 25 -2.02 4.10 7.09
N VAL A 26 -2.00 3.54 5.87
CA VAL A 26 -1.84 2.09 5.62
C VAL A 26 -0.67 1.47 6.42
N GLY A 27 0.45 2.19 6.52
CA GLY A 27 1.63 1.66 7.20
C GLY A 27 1.45 1.42 8.71
N VAL A 28 0.54 2.14 9.38
CA VAL A 28 0.30 2.01 10.82
C VAL A 28 -0.86 1.06 11.17
N GLU A 29 -1.74 0.79 10.21
CA GLU A 29 -2.84 -0.15 10.38
C GLU A 29 -2.31 -1.58 10.55
N SER A 30 -3.08 -2.42 11.26
CA SER A 30 -2.71 -3.81 11.42
C SER A 30 -2.83 -4.59 10.12
N CYS A 31 -2.02 -5.63 9.96
CA CYS A 31 -2.10 -6.56 8.85
C CYS A 31 -3.48 -7.20 8.75
N GLY A 32 -4.12 -7.50 9.89
CA GLY A 32 -5.49 -8.00 9.93
C GLY A 32 -6.49 -7.00 9.32
N ASP A 33 -6.40 -5.73 9.71
CA ASP A 33 -7.29 -4.67 9.21
C ASP A 33 -7.07 -4.41 7.72
N ILE A 34 -5.80 -4.37 7.26
CA ILE A 34 -5.49 -4.21 5.84
C ILE A 34 -5.98 -5.39 5.01
N LEU A 35 -5.77 -6.64 5.45
CA LEU A 35 -6.26 -7.81 4.74
C LEU A 35 -7.80 -7.82 4.68
N ALA A 36 -8.47 -7.46 5.77
CA ALA A 36 -9.93 -7.32 5.80
C ALA A 36 -10.40 -6.22 4.85
N ALA A 37 -9.76 -5.04 4.86
CA ALA A 37 -10.11 -3.92 3.99
C ALA A 37 -9.90 -4.24 2.51
N VAL A 38 -8.85 -4.98 2.14
CA VAL A 38 -8.66 -5.48 0.77
C VAL A 38 -9.77 -6.46 0.38
N ASN A 39 -10.10 -7.41 1.26
CA ASN A 39 -11.14 -8.42 1.00
C ASN A 39 -12.54 -7.81 0.89
N ASN A 40 -12.81 -6.73 1.63
CA ASN A 40 -14.07 -6.00 1.58
C ASN A 40 -14.11 -4.96 0.44
N HIS A 41 -13.04 -4.81 -0.34
CA HIS A 41 -12.87 -3.78 -1.37
C HIS A 41 -12.90 -2.34 -0.83
N ASP A 42 -12.60 -2.15 0.46
CA ASP A 42 -12.44 -0.83 1.09
C ASP A 42 -11.11 -0.18 0.69
N ILE A 43 -10.09 -1.00 0.40
CA ILE A 43 -8.82 -0.59 -0.19
C ILE A 43 -8.64 -1.26 -1.54
N ASP A 44 -8.32 -0.46 -2.55
CA ASP A 44 -7.90 -0.95 -3.86
C ASP A 44 -6.51 -1.61 -3.77
N GLU A 45 -6.42 -2.84 -4.28
CA GLU A 45 -5.18 -3.61 -4.29
C GLU A 45 -4.07 -2.92 -5.11
N GLU A 46 -4.43 -2.24 -6.20
CA GLU A 46 -3.45 -1.47 -6.99
C GLU A 46 -2.84 -0.33 -6.15
N ARG A 47 -3.67 0.28 -5.31
CA ARG A 47 -3.26 1.39 -4.47
C ARG A 47 -2.38 0.94 -3.30
N LEU A 48 -2.71 -0.22 -2.72
CA LEU A 48 -1.88 -0.88 -1.72
C LEU A 48 -0.52 -1.31 -2.33
N GLU A 49 -0.53 -1.77 -3.59
CA GLU A 49 0.69 -2.14 -4.31
C GLU A 49 1.57 -0.92 -4.54
N SER A 50 0.99 0.19 -5.00
CA SER A 50 1.69 1.45 -5.17
C SER A 50 2.33 1.94 -3.86
N TRP A 51 1.61 1.84 -2.74
CA TRP A 51 2.16 2.18 -1.42
C TRP A 51 3.36 1.29 -1.07
N THR A 52 3.24 -0.02 -1.28
CA THR A 52 4.29 -1.01 -1.00
C THR A 52 5.55 -0.76 -1.84
N GLN A 53 5.37 -0.48 -3.14
CA GLN A 53 6.48 -0.10 -4.02
C GLN A 53 7.14 1.21 -3.57
N GLY A 54 6.32 2.19 -3.18
CA GLY A 54 6.78 3.47 -2.63
C GLY A 54 7.64 3.27 -1.38
N TYR A 55 7.23 2.37 -0.48
CA TYR A 55 8.02 1.99 0.69
C TYR A 55 9.38 1.42 0.30
N PHE A 56 9.41 0.43 -0.61
CA PHE A 56 10.66 -0.18 -1.09
C PHE A 56 11.60 0.84 -1.73
N SER A 57 11.06 1.75 -2.54
CA SER A 57 11.83 2.87 -3.12
C SER A 57 12.44 3.76 -2.03
N GLY A 58 11.63 4.18 -1.05
CA GLY A 58 12.07 4.97 0.09
C GLY A 58 13.13 4.26 0.94
N ALA A 59 12.93 2.98 1.24
CA ALA A 59 13.86 2.13 1.97
C ALA A 59 15.20 2.00 1.25
N ASN A 60 15.20 1.81 -0.07
CA ASN A 60 16.43 1.79 -0.87
C ASN A 60 17.20 3.12 -0.80
N ILE A 61 16.51 4.26 -0.73
CA ILE A 61 17.16 5.57 -0.54
C ILE A 61 17.71 5.69 0.88
N ALA A 62 16.89 5.39 1.90
CA ALA A 62 17.22 5.58 3.31
C ALA A 62 18.36 4.66 3.78
N TYR A 63 18.34 3.39 3.36
CA TYR A 63 19.33 2.39 3.76
C TYR A 63 20.60 2.38 2.88
N GLY A 64 20.75 3.38 2.00
CA GLY A 64 22.00 3.65 1.30
C GLY A 64 22.25 2.87 0.01
N LEU A 65 21.21 2.33 -0.64
CA LEU A 65 21.30 1.59 -1.91
C LEU A 65 21.32 2.47 -3.17
N ARG A 66 21.67 3.76 -3.07
CA ARG A 66 22.35 4.42 -4.21
C ARG A 66 23.74 3.78 -4.36
N SER A 67 23.80 2.51 -4.74
CA SER A 67 25.06 1.80 -4.80
C SER A 67 25.90 2.36 -5.94
N LYS A 68 27.21 2.38 -5.70
CA LYS A 68 28.22 2.52 -6.74
C LYS A 68 27.90 1.49 -7.83
N SER A 69 27.78 1.93 -9.08
CA SER A 69 27.52 1.12 -10.29
C SER A 69 27.64 -0.40 -10.07
N GLY A 70 26.52 -1.09 -9.82
CA GLY A 70 26.54 -2.55 -9.73
C GLY A 70 25.44 -3.19 -8.89
N ASP A 71 25.03 -2.64 -7.73
CA ASP A 71 23.97 -3.30 -6.95
C ASP A 71 22.59 -3.00 -7.53
N VAL A 72 21.82 -4.06 -7.69
CA VAL A 72 20.39 -3.99 -7.98
C VAL A 72 19.65 -3.54 -6.72
N ASN A 73 18.76 -2.58 -6.85
CA ASN A 73 17.91 -2.11 -5.75
C ASN A 73 17.13 -3.29 -5.12
N THR A 74 17.00 -3.34 -3.79
CA THR A 74 16.23 -4.42 -3.16
C THR A 74 14.80 -4.43 -3.68
N GLY A 75 14.34 -5.60 -4.13
CA GLY A 75 13.02 -5.79 -4.73
C GLY A 75 12.88 -5.35 -6.19
N SER A 76 13.90 -4.75 -6.84
CA SER A 76 13.73 -4.26 -8.22
C SER A 76 13.69 -5.34 -9.28
N THR A 77 14.16 -6.54 -8.97
CA THR A 77 14.05 -7.74 -9.83
C THR A 77 12.79 -8.54 -9.54
N VAL A 78 12.03 -8.16 -8.51
CA VAL A 78 10.79 -8.82 -8.11
C VAL A 78 9.63 -8.07 -8.76
N LEU A 79 8.76 -8.81 -9.45
CA LEU A 79 7.53 -8.22 -9.99
C LEU A 79 6.69 -7.63 -8.85
N PRO A 80 6.07 -6.45 -9.03
CA PRO A 80 5.27 -5.83 -7.98
C PRO A 80 4.20 -6.73 -7.37
N SER A 81 3.47 -7.47 -8.20
CA SER A 81 2.47 -8.43 -7.73
C SER A 81 3.08 -9.55 -6.86
N ARG A 82 4.31 -9.96 -7.16
CA ARG A 82 5.05 -10.94 -6.36
C ARG A 82 5.51 -10.33 -5.03
N LEU A 83 5.94 -9.07 -5.04
CA LEU A 83 6.29 -8.32 -3.85
C LEU A 83 5.08 -8.21 -2.91
N MET A 84 3.92 -7.82 -3.46
CA MET A 84 2.65 -7.75 -2.75
C MET A 84 2.27 -9.12 -2.16
N ALA A 85 2.41 -10.20 -2.92
CA ALA A 85 2.12 -11.55 -2.43
C ALA A 85 2.99 -11.94 -1.22
N LEU A 86 4.28 -11.58 -1.21
CA LEU A 86 5.16 -11.83 -0.07
C LEU A 86 4.74 -11.04 1.17
N VAL A 87 4.35 -9.77 0.98
CA VAL A 87 3.84 -8.93 2.08
C VAL A 87 2.52 -9.46 2.62
N LYS A 88 1.58 -9.86 1.75
CA LYS A 88 0.32 -10.50 2.15
C LYS A 88 0.57 -11.78 2.94
N GLN A 89 1.47 -12.65 2.47
CA GLN A 89 1.87 -13.86 3.19
C GLN A 89 2.45 -13.53 4.58
N LYS A 90 3.28 -12.48 4.69
CA LYS A 90 3.81 -12.02 5.97
C LYS A 90 2.70 -11.56 6.90
N CYS A 91 1.74 -10.79 6.37
CA CYS A 91 0.60 -10.31 7.11
C CYS A 91 -0.34 -11.43 7.58
N GLU A 92 -0.58 -12.45 6.76
CA GLU A 92 -1.37 -13.63 7.15
C GLU A 92 -0.71 -14.40 8.31
N ALA A 93 0.62 -14.46 8.32
CA ALA A 93 1.38 -15.10 9.41
C ALA A 93 1.44 -14.26 10.70
N LYS A 94 1.22 -12.94 10.61
CA LYS A 94 1.41 -11.95 11.69
C LYS A 94 0.34 -10.87 11.64
N ILE A 95 -0.91 -11.26 11.89
CA ILE A 95 -2.07 -10.35 11.78
C ILE A 95 -1.97 -9.07 12.63
N ASP A 96 -1.30 -9.16 13.80
CA ASP A 96 -1.17 -8.03 14.73
C ASP A 96 -0.04 -7.06 14.37
N TYR A 97 0.74 -7.34 13.31
CA TYR A 97 1.79 -6.43 12.86
C TYR A 97 1.19 -5.21 12.19
N ALA A 98 1.79 -4.04 12.42
CA ALA A 98 1.59 -2.92 11.51
C ALA A 98 2.01 -3.32 10.10
N TYR A 99 1.23 -2.95 9.08
CA TYR A 99 1.50 -3.32 7.69
C TYR A 99 2.90 -2.89 7.24
N ALA A 100 3.36 -1.68 7.62
CA ALA A 100 4.71 -1.22 7.32
C ALA A 100 5.79 -2.15 7.88
N LYS A 101 5.56 -2.77 9.05
CA LYS A 101 6.50 -3.72 9.65
C LYS A 101 6.59 -5.01 8.82
N ALA A 102 5.47 -5.53 8.35
CA ALA A 102 5.47 -6.69 7.46
C ALA A 102 6.21 -6.38 6.14
N VAL A 103 6.00 -5.19 5.58
CA VAL A 103 6.68 -4.70 4.37
C VAL A 103 8.19 -4.56 4.61
N ASP A 104 8.59 -4.02 5.77
CA ASP A 104 10.00 -3.87 6.17
C ASP A 104 10.70 -5.23 6.36
N GLU A 105 10.05 -6.20 7.00
CA GLU A 105 10.62 -7.55 7.15
C GLU A 105 10.83 -8.22 5.79
N VAL A 106 9.85 -8.13 4.87
CA VAL A 106 10.01 -8.65 3.50
C VAL A 106 11.14 -7.93 2.76
N TYR A 107 11.26 -6.61 2.94
CA TYR A 107 12.36 -5.83 2.37
C TYR A 107 13.72 -6.38 2.82
N PHE A 108 13.91 -6.58 4.13
CA PHE A 108 15.18 -7.08 4.66
C PHE A 108 15.43 -8.56 4.30
N GLU A 109 14.40 -9.39 4.20
CA GLU A 109 14.53 -10.78 3.73
C GLU A 109 15.03 -10.82 2.27
N LEU A 110 14.43 -10.02 1.39
CA LEU A 110 14.87 -9.91 0.01
C LEU A 110 16.27 -9.33 -0.12
N ARG A 111 16.65 -8.41 0.78
CA ARG A 111 17.99 -7.85 0.83
C ARG A 111 19.03 -8.93 1.18
N VAL A 112 18.76 -9.75 2.19
CA VAL A 112 19.67 -10.84 2.60
C VAL A 112 19.77 -11.89 1.50
N ALA A 113 18.68 -12.21 0.82
CA ALA A 113 18.67 -13.20 -0.27
C ALA A 113 19.38 -12.73 -1.55
N GLY A 114 19.55 -11.42 -1.74
CA GLY A 114 20.22 -10.83 -2.90
C GLY A 114 21.73 -10.61 -2.72
N GLN A 115 22.29 -10.92 -1.55
CA GLN A 115 23.72 -10.88 -1.23
C GLN A 115 24.34 -12.28 -1.35
#